data_AF-A0A0G0U3W5-F1
#
_entry.id   AF-A0A0G0U3W5-F1
#
_cell.length_a   1.000
_cell.length_b   1.000
_cell.length_c   1.000
_cell.angle_alpha   90.00
_cell.angle_beta   90.00
_cell.angle_gamma   90.00
#
_symmetry.space_group_name_H-M   'P 1'
#
loop_
_entity.id
_entity.type
_entity.pdbx_description
1 polymer ?
#
loop_
_entity_poly.entity_id
_entity_poly.type
_entity_poly.pdbx_seq_one_letter_code
_entity_poly.pdbx_strand_id
1 'polypeptide(L)'
;MTAEGESRREPKITLTLDNSPESRALRRALERRGVPFKMIYASRQVTEVPAWSTRYGTVRGWHAIKLYFLTPEECQLEPDKTPDDL
;
A
#
# COMPACT_ATOMS: atom_id res chain seq x y z
N MET A 1 -17.03 32.28 -1.97
CA MET A 1 -17.95 31.22 -1.51
C MET A 1 -17.13 30.02 -1.11
N THR A 2 -17.42 29.53 0.08
CA THR A 2 -16.62 28.62 0.88
C THR A 2 -16.71 27.19 0.34
N ALA A 3 -15.59 26.60 -0.07
CA ALA A 3 -15.45 25.15 -0.19
C ALA A 3 -15.00 24.57 1.16
N GLU A 4 -15.79 24.84 2.22
CA GLU A 4 -15.70 24.09 3.48
C GLU A 4 -16.60 22.88 3.32
N GLY A 5 -15.97 21.73 3.18
CA GLY A 5 -16.66 20.48 2.88
C GLY A 5 -15.75 19.35 2.41
N GLU A 6 -14.42 19.53 2.35
CA GLU A 6 -13.54 18.37 2.34
C GLU A 6 -13.63 17.74 3.73
N SER A 7 -14.55 16.78 3.84
CA SER A 7 -14.55 15.76 4.87
C SER A 7 -13.11 15.52 5.28
N ARG A 8 -12.79 15.79 6.55
CA ARG A 8 -11.66 15.16 7.24
C ARG A 8 -11.85 13.65 7.07
N ARG A 9 -11.53 13.11 5.91
CA ARG A 9 -11.50 11.69 5.62
C ARG A 9 -10.23 11.24 6.31
N GLU A 10 -10.31 11.14 7.63
CA GLU A 10 -9.31 10.45 8.40
C GLU A 10 -9.00 9.16 7.63
N PRO A 11 -7.72 8.88 7.36
CA PRO A 11 -7.35 7.72 6.60
C PRO A 11 -7.94 6.50 7.30
N LYS A 12 -8.94 5.88 6.67
CA LYS A 12 -9.67 4.72 7.26
C LYS A 12 -8.74 3.53 7.47
N ILE A 13 -7.58 3.57 6.82
CA ILE A 13 -6.62 2.49 6.78
C ILE A 13 -5.20 3.04 7.01
N THR A 14 -4.42 2.29 7.77
CA THR A 14 -2.99 2.50 7.91
C THR A 14 -2.26 1.35 7.23
N LEU A 15 -1.32 1.68 6.35
CA LEU A 15 -0.50 0.71 5.63
C LEU A 15 0.95 0.83 6.09
N THR A 16 1.45 -0.27 6.60
CA THR A 16 2.86 -0.42 6.97
C THR A 16 3.57 -1.14 5.84
N LEU A 17 4.49 -0.44 5.19
CA LEU A 17 5.21 -0.89 4.01
C LEU A 17 6.71 -0.76 4.23
N ASP A 18 7.48 -1.59 3.53
CA ASP A 18 8.93 -1.42 3.43
C ASP A 18 9.31 -0.64 2.15
N ASN A 19 10.60 -0.51 1.86
CA ASN A 19 11.07 0.19 0.65
C ASN A 19 11.20 -0.73 -0.58
N SER A 20 10.67 -1.96 -0.53
CA SER A 20 10.65 -2.89 -1.66
C SER A 20 9.93 -2.29 -2.88
N PRO A 21 10.28 -2.74 -4.09
CA PRO A 21 9.53 -2.45 -5.31
C PRO A 21 8.04 -2.77 -5.18
N GLU A 22 7.69 -3.88 -4.53
CA GLU A 22 6.30 -4.29 -4.31
C GLU A 22 5.53 -3.27 -3.45
N SER A 23 6.15 -2.78 -2.38
CA SER A 23 5.57 -1.74 -1.51
C SER A 23 5.35 -0.43 -2.25
N ARG A 24 6.29 -0.04 -3.11
CA ARG A 24 6.13 1.14 -3.98
C ARG A 24 5.00 0.97 -4.98
N ALA A 25 4.85 -0.21 -5.58
CA ALA A 25 3.76 -0.51 -6.51
C ALA A 25 2.39 -0.45 -5.83
N LEU A 26 2.26 -1.06 -4.65
CA LEU A 26 1.03 -1.03 -3.85
C LEU A 26 0.64 0.40 -3.46
N ARG A 27 1.61 1.22 -3.03
CA ARG A 27 1.37 2.64 -2.74
C ARG A 27 0.80 3.37 -3.97
N ARG A 28 1.43 3.21 -5.14
CA ARG A 28 0.96 3.84 -6.39
C ARG A 28 -0.45 3.39 -6.77
N ALA A 29 -0.77 2.10 -6.60
CA ALA A 29 -2.11 1.58 -6.87
C ALA A 29 -3.17 2.27 -5.99
N LEU A 30 -2.89 2.47 -4.71
CA LEU A 30 -3.79 3.12 -3.77
C LEU A 30 -3.95 4.62 -4.04
N GLU A 31 -2.85 5.30 -4.36
CA GLU A 31 -2.86 6.71 -4.76
C GLU A 31 -3.70 6.91 -6.02
N ARG A 32 -3.55 6.05 -7.05
CA ARG A 32 -4.37 6.09 -8.28
C ARG A 32 -5.86 5.90 -8.00
N ARG A 33 -6.22 5.06 -7.04
CA ARG A 33 -7.61 4.80 -6.66
C ARG A 33 -8.23 5.90 -5.78
N GLY A 34 -7.45 6.90 -5.37
CA GLY A 34 -7.92 7.98 -4.50
C GLY A 34 -8.33 7.49 -3.10
N VAL A 35 -7.79 6.34 -2.66
CA VAL A 35 -8.11 5.80 -1.33
C VAL A 35 -7.31 6.59 -0.29
N PRO A 36 -7.94 7.19 0.73
CA PRO A 36 -7.22 7.87 1.79
C PRO A 36 -6.58 6.85 2.74
N PHE A 37 -5.26 6.75 2.72
CA PHE A 37 -4.48 5.88 3.60
C PHE A 37 -3.37 6.64 4.32
N LYS A 38 -3.00 6.16 5.51
CA LYS A 38 -1.81 6.60 6.23
C LYS A 38 -0.68 5.60 5.98
N MET A 39 0.44 6.07 5.45
CA MET A 39 1.61 5.22 5.22
C MET A 39 2.57 5.27 6.40
N ILE A 40 3.05 4.11 6.84
CA ILE A 40 4.10 3.96 7.84
C ILE A 40 5.22 3.14 7.20
N TYR A 41 6.44 3.65 7.21
CA TYR A 41 7.59 2.87 6.79
C TYR A 41 8.02 1.95 7.93
N ALA A 42 8.08 0.65 7.65
CA ALA A 42 8.61 -0.31 8.59
C ALA A 42 10.08 0.03 8.92
N SER A 43 10.33 0.29 10.20
CA SER A 43 11.70 0.31 10.73
C SER A 43 12.23 -1.11 10.81
N ARG A 44 13.56 -1.30 10.89
CA ARG A 44 14.25 -2.61 10.91
C ARG A 44 13.72 -3.65 11.92
N GLN A 45 12.87 -3.26 12.86
CA GLN A 45 12.25 -4.13 13.88
C GLN A 45 10.86 -4.65 13.49
N VAL A 46 10.23 -4.17 12.42
CA VAL A 46 8.92 -4.66 11.96
C VAL A 46 9.16 -5.77 10.95
N THR A 47 8.97 -7.00 11.39
CA THR A 47 9.29 -8.21 10.61
C THR A 47 8.20 -8.59 9.60
N GLU A 48 7.00 -8.02 9.71
CA GLU A 48 5.82 -8.45 8.94
C GLU A 48 5.24 -7.28 8.13
N VAL A 49 5.87 -7.00 7.00
CA VAL A 49 5.37 -6.12 5.94
C VAL A 49 4.97 -6.92 4.71
N PRO A 50 3.95 -6.49 3.96
CA PRO A 50 3.07 -5.35 4.23
C PRO A 50 2.04 -5.69 5.31
N ALA A 51 1.62 -4.66 6.05
CA ALA A 51 0.52 -4.79 7.02
C ALA A 51 -0.51 -3.68 6.79
N TRP A 52 -1.77 -4.05 6.82
CA TRP A 52 -2.92 -3.17 6.66
C TRP A 52 -3.73 -3.17 7.96
N SER A 53 -3.70 -2.05 8.68
CA SER A 53 -4.44 -1.85 9.92
C SER A 53 -5.70 -1.04 9.69
N THR A 54 -6.81 -1.53 10.25
CA THR A 54 -8.11 -0.89 10.32
C THR A 54 -8.58 -0.82 11.77
N ARG A 55 -9.73 -0.18 12.03
CA ARG A 55 -10.37 -0.23 13.35
C ARG A 55 -10.80 -1.63 13.80
N TYR A 56 -10.86 -2.60 12.88
CA TYR A 56 -11.32 -3.97 13.14
C TYR A 56 -10.18 -4.96 13.35
N GLY A 57 -8.93 -4.53 13.10
CA GLY A 57 -7.77 -5.40 13.19
C GLY A 57 -6.74 -5.11 12.10
N THR A 58 -5.69 -5.93 12.08
CA THR A 58 -4.57 -5.81 11.16
C THR A 58 -4.47 -7.05 10.28
N VAL A 59 -4.53 -6.85 8.97
CA VAL A 59 -4.24 -7.88 7.97
C VAL A 59 -2.76 -7.80 7.65
N ARG A 60 -2.07 -8.95 7.68
CA ARG A 60 -0.63 -9.05 7.38
C ARG A 60 -0.41 -9.89 6.14
N GLY A 61 0.70 -9.62 5.46
CA GLY A 61 1.18 -10.43 4.35
C GLY A 61 0.68 -9.98 2.99
N TRP A 62 1.55 -10.17 2.00
CA TRP A 62 1.32 -9.79 0.62
C TRP A 62 0.07 -10.43 0.03
N HIS A 63 -0.16 -11.73 0.26
CA HIS A 63 -1.26 -12.44 -0.39
C HIS A 63 -2.63 -11.81 -0.09
N ALA A 64 -2.92 -11.55 1.18
CA ALA A 64 -4.17 -10.91 1.58
C ALA A 64 -4.23 -9.47 1.05
N ILE A 65 -3.18 -8.68 1.23
CA ILE A 65 -3.17 -7.26 0.85
C ILE A 65 -3.30 -7.08 -0.67
N LYS A 66 -2.65 -7.92 -1.48
CA LYS A 66 -2.80 -7.90 -2.93
C LYS A 66 -4.24 -8.22 -3.35
N LEU A 67 -4.90 -9.20 -2.73
CA LEU A 67 -6.31 -9.51 -3.03
C LEU A 67 -7.28 -8.35 -2.71
N TYR A 68 -7.00 -7.57 -1.67
CA TYR A 68 -7.86 -6.44 -1.29
C TYR A 68 -7.61 -5.17 -2.12
N PHE A 69 -6.38 -4.92 -2.54
CA PHE A 69 -5.99 -3.62 -3.09
C PHE A 69 -5.48 -3.66 -4.53
N LEU A 70 -4.99 -4.79 -5.01
CA LEU A 70 -4.46 -4.96 -6.37
C LEU A 70 -5.42 -5.81 -7.19
N THR A 71 -5.61 -5.47 -8.46
CA THR A 71 -6.17 -6.44 -9.40
C THR A 71 -5.11 -7.52 -9.70
N PRO A 72 -5.50 -8.71 -10.20
CA PRO A 72 -4.55 -9.72 -10.68
C PRO A 72 -3.52 -9.17 -11.70
N GLU A 73 -3.88 -8.14 -12.47
CA GLU A 73 -2.96 -7.44 -13.38
C GLU A 73 -1.93 -6.58 -12.63
N GLU A 74 -2.33 -5.85 -11.58
CA GLU A 74 -1.39 -5.08 -10.75
C GLU A 74 -0.52 -5.97 -9.84
N CYS A 75 -0.96 -7.22 -9.59
CA CYS A 75 -0.23 -8.24 -8.84
C CYS A 75 0.92 -8.86 -9.67
N GLN A 76 0.83 -8.79 -11.00
CA GLN A 76 1.93 -9.08 -11.91
C GLN A 76 2.86 -7.88 -11.90
N LEU A 77 3.74 -7.82 -10.90
CA LEU A 77 4.92 -6.95 -11.00
C LEU A 77 5.57 -7.31 -12.33
N GLU A 78 5.67 -6.32 -13.23
CA GLU A 78 6.49 -6.45 -14.42
C GLU A 78 7.84 -7.01 -13.95
N PRO A 79 8.31 -8.15 -14.50
CA PRO A 79 9.63 -8.62 -14.17
C PRO A 79 10.56 -7.45 -14.44
N ASP A 80 11.37 -7.11 -13.44
CA ASP A 80 12.32 -6.03 -13.52
C ASP A 80 13.13 -6.24 -14.81
N LYS A 81 12.79 -5.51 -15.88
CA LYS A 81 13.63 -5.33 -17.04
C LYS A 81 14.70 -4.33 -16.62
N THR A 82 15.46 -4.64 -15.58
CA THR A 82 16.85 -4.25 -15.60
C THR A 82 17.53 -5.42 -16.30
N PRO A 83 18.05 -5.24 -17.53
CA PRO A 83 18.91 -6.25 -18.09
C PRO A 83 20.03 -6.43 -17.08
N ASP A 84 20.13 -7.63 -16.52
CA ASP A 84 21.29 -8.11 -15.79
C ASP A 84 22.44 -8.14 -16.82
N ASP A 85 23.06 -6.98 -17.01
CA ASP A 85 24.28 -6.83 -17.80
C ASP A 85 25.44 -7.18 -16.86
N LEU A 86 25.63 -8.50 -16.69
CA LEU A 86 26.81 -9.12 -16.11
C LEU A 86 27.86 -9.37 -17.20
#